data_AF-A0A535LKF9-F1
#
_entry.id   AF-A0A535LKF9-F1
#
_cell.length_a   1.000
_cell.length_b   1.000
_cell.length_c   1.000
_cell.angle_alpha   90.00
_cell.angle_beta   90.00
_cell.angle_gamma   90.00
#
_symmetry.space_group_name_H-M   'P 1'
#
loop_
_entity.id
_entity.type
_entity.pdbx_description
1 polymer ?
#
loop_
_entity_poly.entity_id
_entity_poly.type
_entity_poly.pdbx_seq_one_letter_code
_entity_poly.pdbx_strand_id
1 'polypeptide(L)'
;MSSLPERLNTALGGASSTSVWVRRFLIVMTVLGCMVIVGIVFWFLAIIAHPIILLFIGVVIAYLLYPLSKRLSRHMPRALAILLTYGIVAAVLFSVSYFMLLAALSQLNALVHQIQVFSQNYQAGKYPQLTSFLDSIGLTPSVIQSSEQKLIASLQGLISQILPLVGSIFAFFIDVSVVTTISIYLMVDGPRVIEWLKKRTPAKHRTRVGFFLATVDRTAGGYIRGQIFLATIMSVIVMIGAFLIGVPYVALIGLIVFFFEFIPQIGAYISGALGFL
;
A
#
# COMPACT_ATOMS: atom_id res chain seq x y z
N MET A 1 -3.53 -83.51 -24.57
CA MET A 1 -3.12 -82.25 -25.21
C MET A 1 -4.11 -81.15 -24.79
N SER A 2 -3.89 -80.48 -23.64
CA SER A 2 -4.73 -79.34 -23.23
C SER A 2 -4.10 -78.39 -22.18
N SER A 3 -2.88 -78.65 -21.70
CA SER A 3 -2.28 -77.91 -20.56
C SER A 3 -1.24 -76.84 -20.95
N LEU A 4 -0.99 -76.61 -22.25
CA LEU A 4 0.00 -75.62 -22.70
C LEU A 4 -0.44 -74.13 -22.67
N PRO A 5 -1.72 -73.74 -22.84
CA PRO A 5 -2.07 -72.32 -22.86
C PRO A 5 -2.11 -71.67 -21.47
N GLU A 6 -2.23 -72.45 -20.40
CA GLU A 6 -2.43 -71.93 -19.05
C GLU A 6 -1.13 -71.39 -18.42
N ARG A 7 0.02 -72.02 -18.72
CA ARG A 7 1.34 -71.61 -18.20
C ARG A 7 1.88 -70.32 -18.83
N LEU A 8 1.45 -69.99 -20.05
CA LEU A 8 1.87 -68.78 -20.76
C LEU A 8 1.14 -67.53 -20.23
N ASN A 9 -0.14 -67.66 -19.85
CA ASN A 9 -0.90 -66.56 -19.27
C ASN A 9 -0.43 -66.18 -17.85
N THR A 10 0.03 -67.15 -17.05
CA THR A 10 0.58 -66.86 -15.71
C THR A 10 1.93 -66.12 -15.76
N ALA A 11 2.76 -66.34 -16.77
CA ALA A 11 4.04 -65.65 -16.93
C ALA A 11 3.86 -64.20 -17.44
N LEU A 12 2.88 -63.95 -18.30
CA LEU A 12 2.56 -62.61 -18.81
C LEU A 12 1.77 -61.75 -17.81
N GLY A 13 0.99 -62.37 -16.91
CA GLY A 13 0.27 -61.67 -15.84
C GLY A 13 1.19 -61.01 -14.80
N GLY A 14 2.32 -61.65 -14.47
CA GLY A 14 3.27 -61.16 -13.45
C GLY A 14 4.07 -59.91 -13.85
N ALA A 15 4.32 -59.70 -15.14
CA ALA A 15 5.11 -58.57 -15.64
C ALA A 15 4.34 -57.23 -15.70
N SER A 16 3.00 -57.26 -15.61
CA SER A 16 2.17 -56.06 -15.70
C SER A 16 2.01 -55.31 -14.37
N SER A 17 2.13 -55.99 -13.23
CA SER A 17 1.87 -55.39 -11.90
C SER A 17 3.03 -54.51 -11.40
N THR A 18 4.28 -54.90 -11.68
CA THR A 18 5.47 -54.15 -11.28
C THR A 18 5.58 -52.80 -12.01
N SER A 19 5.15 -52.71 -13.26
CA SER A 19 5.20 -51.45 -14.03
C SER A 19 4.19 -50.41 -13.54
N VAL A 20 3.02 -50.84 -13.05
CA VAL A 20 1.99 -49.94 -12.52
C VAL A 20 2.43 -49.33 -11.19
N TRP A 21 3.07 -50.12 -10.33
CA TRP A 21 3.63 -49.64 -9.06
C TRP A 21 4.79 -48.65 -9.28
N VAL A 22 5.71 -48.96 -10.19
CA VAL A 22 6.82 -48.06 -10.56
C VAL A 22 6.29 -46.77 -11.19
N ARG A 23 5.29 -46.85 -12.06
CA ARG A 23 4.67 -45.67 -12.68
C ARG A 23 3.94 -44.79 -11.65
N ARG A 24 3.20 -45.38 -10.70
CA ARG A 24 2.55 -44.64 -9.61
C ARG A 24 3.58 -43.97 -8.70
N PHE A 25 4.66 -44.67 -8.37
CA PHE A 25 5.77 -44.12 -7.57
C PHE A 25 6.46 -42.95 -8.28
N LEU A 26 6.75 -43.07 -9.58
CA LEU A 26 7.35 -41.99 -10.39
C LEU A 26 6.43 -40.77 -10.52
N ILE A 27 5.12 -40.98 -10.69
CA ILE A 27 4.14 -39.87 -10.73
C ILE A 27 4.12 -39.15 -9.37
N VAL A 28 4.09 -39.90 -8.26
CA VAL A 28 4.10 -39.31 -6.91
C VAL A 28 5.39 -38.53 -6.66
N MET A 29 6.56 -39.06 -7.04
CA MET A 29 7.84 -38.35 -6.91
C MET A 29 7.92 -37.11 -7.79
N THR A 30 7.33 -37.15 -9.00
CA THR A 30 7.29 -36.00 -9.91
C THR A 30 6.36 -34.92 -9.37
N VAL A 31 5.19 -35.29 -8.83
CA VAL A 31 4.24 -34.35 -8.21
C VAL A 31 4.85 -33.71 -6.96
N LEU A 32 5.50 -34.50 -6.09
CA LEU A 32 6.24 -33.99 -4.94
C LEU A 32 7.37 -33.05 -5.36
N GLY A 33 8.14 -33.43 -6.39
CA GLY A 33 9.21 -32.60 -6.95
C GLY A 33 8.67 -31.26 -7.49
N CYS A 34 7.59 -31.28 -8.26
CA CYS A 34 6.92 -30.08 -8.73
C CYS A 34 6.41 -29.21 -7.56
N MET A 35 5.84 -29.81 -6.52
CA MET A 35 5.33 -29.07 -5.36
C MET A 35 6.45 -28.38 -4.58
N VAL A 36 7.60 -29.04 -4.43
CA VAL A 36 8.80 -28.44 -3.82
C VAL A 36 9.34 -27.29 -4.69
N ILE A 37 9.42 -27.46 -6.01
CA ILE A 37 9.88 -26.40 -6.93
C ILE A 37 8.95 -25.19 -6.85
N VAL A 38 7.63 -25.41 -6.88
CA VAL A 38 6.63 -24.34 -6.72
C VAL A 38 6.81 -23.63 -5.39
N GLY A 39 7.01 -24.38 -4.29
CA GLY A 39 7.27 -23.81 -2.96
C GLY A 39 8.53 -22.94 -2.92
N ILE A 40 9.63 -23.38 -3.54
CA ILE A 40 10.88 -22.62 -3.64
C ILE A 40 10.68 -21.35 -4.47
N VAL A 41 9.98 -21.43 -5.61
CA VAL A 41 9.68 -20.26 -6.45
C VAL A 41 8.84 -19.24 -5.69
N PHE A 42 7.80 -19.67 -4.98
CA PHE A 42 6.98 -18.77 -4.17
C PHE A 42 7.76 -18.14 -3.01
N TRP A 43 8.60 -18.91 -2.33
CA TRP A 43 9.45 -18.42 -1.25
C TRP A 43 10.46 -17.37 -1.76
N PHE A 44 11.10 -17.66 -2.89
CA PHE A 44 12.02 -16.74 -3.55
C PHE A 44 11.31 -15.46 -4.02
N LEU A 45 10.12 -15.61 -4.60
CA LEU A 45 9.31 -14.46 -5.03
C LEU A 45 8.90 -13.59 -3.84
N ALA A 46 8.55 -14.19 -2.69
CA ALA A 46 8.22 -13.45 -1.48
C ALA A 46 9.39 -12.63 -0.94
N ILE A 47 10.62 -13.16 -0.99
CA ILE A 47 11.84 -12.45 -0.58
C ILE A 47 12.16 -11.26 -1.49
N ILE A 48 11.96 -11.42 -2.80
CA ILE A 48 12.35 -10.39 -3.78
C ILE A 48 11.22 -9.38 -4.02
N ALA A 49 9.98 -9.73 -3.68
CA ALA A 49 8.82 -8.84 -3.82
C ALA A 49 9.04 -7.49 -3.12
N HIS A 50 9.53 -7.48 -1.87
CA HIS A 50 9.75 -6.22 -1.13
C HIS A 50 10.77 -5.30 -1.81
N PRO A 51 12.00 -5.74 -2.14
CA PRO A 51 12.94 -4.95 -2.94
C PRO A 51 12.39 -4.47 -4.30
N ILE A 52 11.62 -5.31 -5.01
CA ILE A 52 11.00 -4.93 -6.28
C ILE A 52 9.99 -3.80 -6.08
N ILE A 53 9.17 -3.87 -5.02
CA ILE A 53 8.20 -2.82 -4.69
C ILE A 53 8.93 -1.52 -4.36
N LEU A 54 9.98 -1.56 -3.53
CA LEU A 54 10.79 -0.37 -3.21
C LEU A 54 11.43 0.22 -4.47
N LEU A 55 11.93 -0.62 -5.38
CA LEU A 55 12.46 -0.17 -6.66
C LEU A 55 11.39 0.50 -7.51
N PHE A 56 10.20 -0.10 -7.60
CA PHE A 56 9.08 0.47 -8.35
C PHE A 56 8.66 1.82 -7.78
N ILE A 57 8.54 1.94 -6.46
CA ILE A 57 8.24 3.22 -5.77
C ILE A 57 9.34 4.24 -6.08
N GLY A 58 10.62 3.84 -6.02
CA GLY A 58 11.74 4.71 -6.37
C GLY A 58 11.69 5.21 -7.82
N VAL A 59 11.30 4.35 -8.77
CA VAL A 59 11.08 4.76 -10.18
C VAL A 59 9.94 5.79 -10.27
N VAL A 60 8.81 5.55 -9.61
CA VAL A 60 7.66 6.46 -9.61
C VAL A 60 8.04 7.82 -9.03
N ILE A 61 8.74 7.85 -7.89
CA ILE A 61 9.20 9.10 -7.27
C ILE A 61 10.22 9.82 -8.17
N ALA A 62 11.15 9.10 -8.77
CA ALA A 62 12.13 9.71 -9.68
C ALA A 62 11.42 10.38 -10.87
N TYR A 63 10.46 9.69 -11.48
CA TYR A 63 9.66 10.22 -12.58
C TYR A 63 8.83 11.43 -12.17
N LEU A 64 8.28 11.41 -10.96
CA LEU A 64 7.50 12.51 -10.41
C LEU A 64 8.36 13.76 -10.18
N LEU A 65 9.54 13.60 -9.59
CA LEU A 65 10.41 14.71 -9.19
C LEU A 65 11.29 15.22 -10.34
N TYR A 66 11.53 14.40 -11.37
CA TYR A 66 12.33 14.76 -12.54
C TYR A 66 11.97 16.12 -13.18
N PRO A 67 10.70 16.44 -13.51
CA PRO A 67 10.36 17.73 -14.10
C PRO A 67 10.66 18.92 -13.18
N LEU A 68 10.47 18.76 -11.86
CA LEU A 68 10.77 19.78 -10.87
C LEU A 68 12.28 20.03 -10.79
N SER A 69 13.06 18.96 -10.66
CA SER A 69 14.53 19.05 -10.65
C SER A 69 15.08 19.60 -11.97
N LYS A 70 14.52 19.23 -13.11
CA LYS A 70 14.93 19.75 -14.43
C LYS A 70 14.72 21.26 -14.55
N ARG A 71 13.62 21.80 -13.99
CA ARG A 71 13.38 23.25 -13.96
C ARG A 71 14.40 23.97 -13.07
N LEU A 72 14.70 23.41 -11.90
CA LEU A 72 15.72 23.96 -10.99
C LEU A 72 17.13 23.90 -11.61
N SER A 73 17.46 22.81 -12.30
CA SER A 73 18.77 22.62 -12.95
C SER A 73 19.09 23.62 -14.07
N ARG A 74 18.11 24.44 -14.49
CA ARG A 74 18.36 25.57 -15.40
C ARG A 74 19.07 26.73 -14.72
N HIS A 75 18.94 26.87 -13.40
CA HIS A 75 19.46 28.00 -12.65
C HIS A 75 20.61 27.60 -11.68
N MET A 76 20.83 26.30 -11.47
CA MET A 76 21.85 25.79 -10.54
C MET A 76 22.44 24.46 -11.01
N PRO A 77 23.61 24.03 -10.48
CA PRO A 77 24.21 22.74 -10.80
C PRO A 77 23.25 21.57 -10.54
N ARG A 78 23.32 20.53 -11.38
CA ARG A 78 22.38 19.38 -11.32
C ARG A 78 22.30 18.73 -9.94
N ALA A 79 23.43 18.54 -9.26
CA ALA A 79 23.45 17.93 -7.93
C ALA A 79 22.67 18.76 -6.89
N LEU A 80 22.85 20.09 -6.91
CA LEU A 80 22.10 21.03 -6.06
C LEU A 80 20.61 21.03 -6.40
N ALA A 81 20.26 21.03 -7.67
CA ALA A 81 18.86 20.98 -8.10
C ALA A 81 18.14 19.72 -7.61
N ILE A 82 18.82 18.57 -7.67
CA ILE A 82 18.29 17.29 -7.15
C ILE A 82 18.12 17.38 -5.64
N LEU A 83 19.17 17.73 -4.90
CA LEU A 83 19.14 17.81 -3.44
C LEU A 83 18.04 18.76 -2.94
N LEU A 84 17.93 19.93 -3.57
CA LEU A 84 16.91 20.93 -3.22
C LEU A 84 15.49 20.45 -3.55
N THR A 85 15.31 19.69 -4.64
CA THR A 85 14.01 19.09 -4.98
C THR A 85 13.56 18.09 -3.91
N TYR A 86 14.43 17.14 -3.53
CA TYR A 86 14.12 16.19 -2.44
C TYR A 86 13.94 16.91 -1.11
N GLY A 87 14.76 17.93 -0.82
CA GLY A 87 14.65 18.74 0.39
C GLY A 87 13.31 19.47 0.50
N ILE A 88 12.83 20.09 -0.58
CA ILE A 88 11.50 20.74 -0.60
C ILE A 88 10.40 19.71 -0.35
N VAL A 89 10.44 18.58 -1.04
CA VAL A 89 9.41 17.53 -0.90
C VAL A 89 9.41 16.96 0.52
N ALA A 90 10.58 16.66 1.06
CA ALA A 90 10.74 16.20 2.44
C ALA A 90 10.23 17.25 3.44
N ALA A 91 10.54 18.54 3.24
CA ALA A 91 10.08 19.62 4.09
C ALA A 91 8.55 19.79 4.03
N VAL A 92 7.95 19.70 2.85
CA VAL A 92 6.49 19.75 2.67
C VAL A 92 5.84 18.56 3.35
N LEU A 93 6.32 17.33 3.10
CA LEU A 93 5.78 16.13 3.72
C LEU A 93 5.93 16.15 5.24
N PHE A 94 7.09 16.57 5.75
CA PHE A 94 7.36 16.71 7.17
C PHE A 94 6.44 17.76 7.80
N SER A 95 6.32 18.94 7.19
CA SER A 95 5.47 20.02 7.69
C SER A 95 4.00 19.60 7.73
N VAL A 96 3.50 19.02 6.63
CA VAL A 96 2.13 18.48 6.56
C VAL A 96 1.90 17.41 7.62
N SER A 97 2.81 16.45 7.76
CA SER A 97 2.70 15.37 8.74
C SER A 97 2.78 15.88 10.19
N TYR A 98 3.65 16.85 10.46
CA TYR A 98 3.81 17.47 11.77
C TYR A 98 2.56 18.25 12.19
N PHE A 99 2.07 19.15 11.34
CA PHE A 99 0.83 19.88 11.59
C PHE A 99 -0.37 18.94 11.70
N MET A 100 -0.40 17.87 10.89
CA MET A 100 -1.43 16.83 10.96
C MET A 100 -1.39 16.07 12.29
N LEU A 101 -0.21 15.66 12.76
CA LEU A 101 -0.06 14.96 14.04
C LEU A 101 -0.52 15.86 15.20
N LEU A 102 -0.12 17.13 15.20
CA LEU A 102 -0.52 18.09 16.23
C LEU A 102 -2.03 18.37 16.20
N ALA A 103 -2.60 18.50 15.00
CA ALA A 103 -4.04 18.63 14.79
C ALA A 103 -4.77 17.38 15.28
N ALA A 104 -4.34 16.18 14.87
CA ALA A 104 -4.96 14.92 15.29
C ALA A 104 -4.92 14.73 16.82
N LEU A 105 -3.79 15.01 17.47
CA LEU A 105 -3.67 14.89 18.93
C LEU A 105 -4.56 15.89 19.68
N SER A 106 -4.59 17.16 19.25
CA SER A 106 -5.46 18.17 19.87
C SER A 106 -6.95 17.84 19.64
N GLN A 107 -7.29 17.29 18.47
CA GLN A 107 -8.66 16.93 18.12
C GLN A 107 -9.14 15.66 18.82
N LEU A 108 -8.28 14.65 18.99
CA LEU A 108 -8.60 13.45 19.77
C LEU A 108 -8.87 13.81 21.23
N ASN A 109 -8.08 14.71 21.81
CA ASN A 109 -8.32 15.20 23.17
C ASN A 109 -9.67 15.96 23.26
N ALA A 110 -9.99 16.79 22.26
CA ALA A 110 -11.27 17.50 22.22
C ALA A 110 -12.47 16.54 22.07
N LEU A 111 -12.34 15.47 21.27
CA LEU A 111 -13.36 14.44 21.10
C LEU A 111 -13.58 13.67 22.40
N VAL A 112 -12.51 13.23 23.07
CA VAL A 112 -12.60 12.57 24.38
C VAL A 112 -13.30 13.48 25.38
N HIS A 113 -12.96 14.77 25.42
CA HIS A 113 -13.61 15.73 26.30
C HIS A 113 -15.09 15.94 25.94
N GLN A 114 -15.45 16.04 24.66
CA GLN A 114 -16.86 16.17 24.24
C GLN A 114 -17.69 14.94 24.60
N ILE A 115 -17.12 13.74 24.44
CA ILE A 115 -17.77 12.49 24.85
C ILE A 115 -18.03 12.50 26.35
N GLN A 116 -17.03 12.86 27.16
CA GLN A 116 -17.17 12.97 28.62
C GLN A 116 -18.23 14.01 29.03
N VAL A 117 -18.24 15.18 28.40
CA VAL A 117 -19.23 16.23 28.65
C VAL A 117 -20.63 15.80 28.22
N PHE A 118 -20.76 15.09 27.09
CA PHE A 118 -22.04 14.54 26.64
C PHE A 118 -22.58 13.51 27.65
N SER A 119 -21.72 12.60 28.11
CA SER A 119 -22.07 11.60 29.14
C SER A 119 -22.51 12.24 30.46
N GLN A 120 -21.76 13.24 30.94
CA GLN A 120 -22.12 13.97 32.15
C GLN A 120 -23.48 14.70 32.01
N ASN A 121 -23.73 15.35 30.86
CA ASN A 121 -25.01 16.02 30.61
C ASN A 121 -26.18 15.03 30.43
N TYR A 122 -25.91 13.84 29.89
CA TYR A 122 -26.88 12.75 29.80
C TYR A 122 -27.25 12.22 31.19
N GLN A 123 -26.27 11.96 32.05
CA GLN A 123 -26.48 11.53 33.44
C GLN A 123 -27.16 12.60 34.30
N ALA A 124 -26.89 13.88 34.02
CA ALA A 124 -27.53 15.00 34.70
C ALA A 124 -28.98 15.27 34.24
N GLY A 125 -29.53 14.45 33.32
CA GLY A 125 -30.93 14.55 32.91
C GLY A 125 -31.28 15.81 32.10
N LYS A 126 -30.29 16.48 31.49
CA LYS A 126 -30.51 17.71 30.71
C LYS A 126 -31.32 17.50 29.42
N TYR A 127 -31.47 16.25 28.97
CA TYR A 127 -32.22 15.88 27.75
C TYR A 127 -33.29 14.81 28.05
N PRO A 128 -34.38 15.17 28.76
CA PRO A 128 -35.38 14.21 29.24
C PRO A 128 -36.10 13.43 28.13
N GLN A 129 -36.21 14.01 26.93
CA GLN A 129 -36.83 13.35 25.76
C GLN A 129 -35.90 12.29 25.14
N LEU A 130 -34.59 12.51 25.19
CA LEU A 130 -33.59 11.61 24.62
C LEU A 130 -33.32 10.43 25.55
N THR A 131 -33.27 10.66 26.86
CA THR A 131 -33.14 9.60 27.88
C THR A 131 -34.32 8.64 27.84
N SER A 132 -35.54 9.16 27.72
CA SER A 132 -36.77 8.35 27.63
C SER A 132 -36.80 7.46 26.37
N PHE A 133 -36.30 7.96 25.24
CA PHE A 133 -36.22 7.21 23.99
C PHE A 133 -35.12 6.13 24.03
N LEU A 134 -33.95 6.45 24.57
CA LEU A 134 -32.83 5.50 24.71
C LEU A 134 -33.12 4.38 25.71
N ASP A 135 -33.79 4.69 26.83
CA ASP A 135 -34.26 3.67 27.77
C ASP A 135 -35.30 2.75 27.12
N SER A 136 -36.16 3.26 26.23
CA SER A 136 -37.18 2.47 25.53
C SER A 136 -36.61 1.42 24.55
N ILE A 137 -35.39 1.63 24.05
CA ILE A 137 -34.67 0.69 23.17
C ILE A 137 -33.62 -0.14 23.94
N GLY A 138 -33.64 -0.12 25.28
CA GLY A 138 -32.78 -0.95 26.13
C GLY A 138 -31.36 -0.43 26.32
N LEU A 139 -31.06 0.80 25.87
CA LEU A 139 -29.78 1.47 26.10
C LEU A 139 -29.79 2.18 27.45
N THR A 140 -29.68 1.38 28.51
CA THR A 140 -29.60 1.89 29.89
C THR A 140 -28.32 2.72 30.08
N PRO A 141 -28.30 3.73 30.97
CA PRO A 141 -27.13 4.59 31.19
C PRO A 141 -25.84 3.83 31.51
N SER A 142 -25.94 2.67 32.16
CA SER A 142 -24.82 1.77 32.46
C SER A 142 -24.18 1.13 31.23
N VAL A 143 -24.97 0.78 30.21
CA VAL A 143 -24.48 0.22 28.93
C VAL A 143 -23.75 1.30 28.14
N ILE A 144 -24.30 2.52 28.11
CA ILE A 144 -23.69 3.69 27.47
C ILE A 144 -22.35 4.03 28.15
N GLN A 145 -22.30 4.04 29.48
CA GLN A 145 -21.10 4.35 30.26
C GLN A 145 -20.00 3.29 30.07
N SER A 146 -20.36 2.00 29.99
CA SER A 146 -19.40 0.92 29.73
C SER A 146 -18.82 0.95 28.31
N SER A 147 -19.63 1.32 27.32
CA SER A 147 -19.20 1.49 25.92
C SER A 147 -18.35 2.75 25.75
N GLU A 148 -18.69 3.83 26.46
CA GLU A 148 -17.92 5.07 26.51
C GLU A 148 -16.53 4.84 27.11
N GLN A 149 -16.44 4.17 28.26
CA GLN A 149 -15.16 3.88 28.89
C GLN A 149 -14.27 3.01 28.00
N LYS A 150 -14.83 2.02 27.30
CA LYS A 150 -14.10 1.21 26.31
C LYS A 150 -13.64 2.03 25.11
N LEU A 151 -14.48 2.94 24.61
CA LEU A 151 -14.14 3.81 23.49
C LEU A 151 -13.03 4.80 23.88
N ILE A 152 -13.15 5.45 25.03
CA ILE A 152 -12.12 6.37 25.57
C ILE A 152 -10.82 5.63 25.82
N ALA A 153 -10.86 4.44 26.44
CA ALA A 153 -9.66 3.63 26.67
C ALA A 153 -9.01 3.17 25.36
N SER A 154 -9.80 2.87 24.32
CA SER A 154 -9.28 2.52 22.99
C SER A 154 -8.65 3.72 22.30
N LEU A 155 -9.27 4.90 22.37
CA LEU A 155 -8.73 6.15 21.82
C LEU A 155 -7.45 6.58 22.53
N GLN A 156 -7.42 6.52 23.87
CA GLN A 156 -6.22 6.76 24.67
C GLN A 156 -5.14 5.71 24.40
N GLY A 157 -5.53 4.45 24.23
CA GLY A 157 -4.67 3.35 23.82
C GLY A 157 -3.98 3.63 22.47
N LEU A 158 -4.73 4.10 21.47
CA LEU A 158 -4.17 4.49 20.17
C LEU A 158 -3.20 5.66 20.29
N ILE A 159 -3.51 6.69 21.10
CA ILE A 159 -2.59 7.80 21.38
C ILE A 159 -1.30 7.29 22.05
N SER A 160 -1.43 6.36 23.00
CA SER A 160 -0.29 5.75 23.70
C SER A 160 0.49 4.77 22.83
N GLN A 161 -0.07 4.28 21.71
CA GLN A 161 0.64 3.46 20.70
C GLN A 161 1.29 4.32 19.60
N ILE A 162 0.80 5.55 19.38
CA ILE A 162 1.43 6.53 18.49
C ILE A 162 2.77 7.03 19.07
N LEU A 163 2.92 7.08 20.40
CA LEU A 163 4.16 7.54 21.06
C LEU A 163 5.35 6.56 20.94
N PRO A 164 5.22 5.25 21.20
CA PRO A 164 6.28 4.26 21.06
C PRO A 164 6.24 3.59 19.67
N LEU A 165 6.26 4.39 18.60
CA LEU A 165 6.47 3.91 17.22
C LEU A 165 7.95 3.62 16.91
N VAL A 166 8.85 3.66 17.91
CA VAL A 166 10.31 3.67 17.76
C VAL A 166 10.85 2.45 16.99
N GLY A 167 10.23 1.27 17.14
CA GLY A 167 10.65 0.05 16.43
C GLY A 167 10.21 -0.01 14.96
N SER A 168 8.98 0.44 14.65
CA SER A 168 8.44 0.49 13.28
C SER A 168 9.07 1.62 12.46
N ILE A 169 9.40 2.74 13.13
CA ILE A 169 10.06 3.89 12.54
C ILE A 169 11.40 3.53 11.90
N PHE A 170 12.19 2.63 12.49
CA PHE A 170 13.49 2.27 11.94
C PHE A 170 13.38 1.53 10.59
N ALA A 171 12.48 0.54 10.50
CA ALA A 171 12.21 -0.16 9.24
C ALA A 171 11.67 0.80 8.17
N PHE A 172 10.74 1.68 8.55
CA PHE A 172 10.23 2.72 7.67
C PHE A 172 11.33 3.67 7.17
N PHE A 173 12.24 4.11 8.05
CA PHE A 173 13.37 4.95 7.67
C PHE A 173 14.32 4.24 6.71
N ILE A 174 14.56 2.93 6.89
CA ILE A 174 15.34 2.14 5.94
C ILE A 174 14.64 2.12 4.59
N ASP A 175 13.36 1.76 4.53
CA ASP A 175 12.61 1.70 3.28
C ASP A 175 12.59 3.05 2.56
N VAL A 176 12.32 4.15 3.28
CA VAL A 176 12.36 5.51 2.73
C VAL A 176 13.76 5.88 2.24
N SER A 177 14.81 5.51 2.98
CA SER A 177 16.20 5.79 2.58
C SER A 177 16.58 5.02 1.33
N VAL A 178 16.19 3.74 1.23
CA VAL A 178 16.42 2.89 0.05
C VAL A 178 15.68 3.46 -1.16
N VAL A 179 14.38 3.75 -1.01
CA VAL A 179 13.55 4.35 -2.06
C VAL A 179 14.14 5.69 -2.53
N THR A 180 14.52 6.56 -1.59
CA THR A 180 15.12 7.86 -1.90
C THR A 180 16.44 7.69 -2.64
N THR A 181 17.29 6.76 -2.20
CA THR A 181 18.58 6.47 -2.85
C THR A 181 18.37 5.95 -4.27
N ILE A 182 17.49 4.97 -4.47
CA ILE A 182 17.12 4.44 -5.79
C ILE A 182 16.61 5.57 -6.68
N SER A 183 15.72 6.40 -6.16
CA SER A 183 15.10 7.50 -6.88
C SER A 183 16.11 8.57 -7.29
N ILE A 184 17.05 8.93 -6.40
CA ILE A 184 18.17 9.84 -6.71
C ILE A 184 19.06 9.23 -7.79
N TYR A 185 19.45 7.96 -7.64
CA TYR A 185 20.30 7.26 -8.61
C TYR A 185 19.66 7.24 -10.00
N LEU A 186 18.38 6.88 -10.09
CA LEU A 186 17.61 6.91 -11.34
C LEU A 186 17.50 8.32 -11.92
N MET A 187 17.39 9.36 -11.08
CA MET A 187 17.31 10.75 -11.56
C MET A 187 18.66 11.27 -12.08
N VAL A 188 19.77 10.83 -11.48
CA VAL A 188 21.13 11.20 -11.90
C VAL A 188 21.56 10.43 -13.15
N ASP A 189 21.46 9.10 -13.11
CA ASP A 189 22.01 8.21 -14.12
C ASP A 189 20.98 7.72 -15.16
N GLY A 190 19.69 7.98 -14.96
CA GLY A 190 18.62 7.59 -15.89
C GLY A 190 18.89 7.96 -17.36
N PRO A 191 19.30 9.20 -17.69
CA PRO A 191 19.68 9.57 -19.05
C PRO A 191 20.85 8.75 -19.61
N ARG A 192 21.85 8.43 -18.77
CA ARG A 192 23.01 7.61 -19.16
C ARG A 192 22.59 6.17 -19.42
N VAL A 193 21.70 5.61 -18.60
CA VAL A 193 21.14 4.26 -18.78
C VAL A 193 20.37 4.17 -20.10
N ILE A 194 19.52 5.15 -20.39
CA ILE A 194 18.77 5.22 -21.66
C ILE A 194 19.72 5.30 -22.86
N GLU A 195 20.77 6.12 -22.78
CA GLU A 195 21.76 6.26 -23.85
C GLU A 195 22.58 4.98 -24.04
N TRP A 196 23.01 4.36 -22.95
CA TRP A 196 23.70 3.07 -22.96
C TRP A 196 22.85 1.98 -23.63
N LEU A 197 21.56 1.89 -23.27
CA LEU A 197 20.63 0.95 -23.87
C LEU A 197 20.46 1.19 -25.37
N LYS A 198 20.36 2.45 -25.79
CA LYS A 198 20.31 2.84 -27.21
C LYS A 198 21.61 2.55 -27.96
N LYS A 199 22.78 2.59 -27.30
CA LYS A 199 24.09 2.26 -27.90
C LYS A 199 24.29 0.76 -28.04
N ARG A 200 23.78 -0.05 -27.11
CA ARG A 200 23.90 -1.51 -27.16
C ARG A 200 22.86 -2.18 -28.07
N THR A 201 21.79 -1.47 -28.41
CA THR A 201 20.77 -1.96 -29.34
C THR A 201 21.33 -2.04 -30.78
N PRO A 202 21.15 -3.18 -31.50
CA PRO A 202 21.54 -3.31 -32.90
C PRO A 202 20.93 -2.22 -33.79
N ALA A 203 21.67 -1.76 -34.79
CA ALA A 203 21.25 -0.63 -35.66
C ALA A 203 19.86 -0.83 -36.27
N LYS A 204 19.50 -2.06 -36.66
CA LYS A 204 18.18 -2.43 -37.21
C LYS A 204 17.00 -2.13 -36.29
N HIS A 205 17.21 -2.15 -34.97
CA HIS A 205 16.15 -1.97 -33.97
C HIS A 205 16.24 -0.63 -33.22
N ARG A 206 17.29 0.17 -33.47
CA ARG A 206 17.58 1.39 -32.71
C ARG A 206 16.45 2.42 -32.75
N THR A 207 15.83 2.61 -33.92
CA THR A 207 14.67 3.50 -34.08
C THR A 207 13.46 3.01 -33.30
N ARG A 208 13.19 1.69 -33.35
CA ARG A 208 12.03 1.07 -32.69
C ARG A 208 12.17 1.12 -31.15
N VAL A 209 13.36 0.83 -30.62
CA VAL A 209 13.68 0.95 -29.19
C VAL A 209 13.66 2.41 -28.74
N GLY A 210 14.20 3.33 -29.54
CA GLY A 210 14.16 4.76 -29.24
C GLY A 210 12.73 5.30 -29.13
N PHE A 211 11.85 4.90 -30.06
CA PHE A 211 10.42 5.24 -30.03
C PHE A 211 9.71 4.63 -28.82
N PHE A 212 9.98 3.36 -28.50
CA PHE A 212 9.42 2.70 -27.32
C PHE A 212 9.79 3.43 -26.03
N LEU A 213 11.08 3.72 -25.82
CA LEU A 213 11.57 4.42 -24.62
C LEU A 213 10.95 5.81 -24.49
N ALA A 214 10.82 6.57 -25.59
CA ALA A 214 10.18 7.88 -25.58
C ALA A 214 8.68 7.79 -25.28
N THR A 215 8.02 6.73 -25.78
CA THR A 215 6.59 6.49 -25.52
C THR A 215 6.35 6.12 -24.07
N VAL A 216 7.18 5.25 -23.49
CA VAL A 216 7.13 4.89 -22.07
C VAL A 216 7.35 6.13 -21.20
N ASP A 217 8.37 6.92 -21.50
CA ASP A 217 8.68 8.17 -20.76
C ASP A 217 7.49 9.14 -20.75
N ARG A 218 6.88 9.37 -21.92
CA ARG A 218 5.71 10.25 -22.07
C ARG A 218 4.48 9.69 -21.37
N THR A 219 4.22 8.39 -21.49
CA THR A 219 3.02 7.74 -20.96
C THR A 219 3.10 7.61 -19.43
N ALA A 220 4.21 7.08 -18.90
CA ALA A 220 4.42 6.94 -17.46
C ALA A 220 4.44 8.30 -16.76
N GLY A 221 5.22 9.26 -17.30
CA GLY A 221 5.26 10.60 -16.76
C GLY A 221 3.90 11.32 -16.88
N GLY A 222 3.16 11.10 -17.96
CA GLY A 222 1.80 11.62 -18.15
C GLY A 222 0.82 11.07 -17.11
N TYR A 223 0.82 9.75 -16.91
CA TYR A 223 -0.05 9.06 -15.94
C TYR A 223 0.21 9.54 -14.50
N ILE A 224 1.47 9.59 -14.05
CA ILE A 224 1.81 10.02 -12.68
C ILE A 224 1.32 11.46 -12.41
N ARG A 225 1.54 12.36 -13.37
CA ARG A 225 1.06 13.76 -13.26
C ARG A 225 -0.46 13.84 -13.30
N GLY A 226 -1.10 13.03 -14.13
CA GLY A 226 -2.56 12.91 -14.18
C GLY A 226 -3.13 12.42 -12.86
N GLN A 227 -2.53 11.41 -12.24
CA GLN A 227 -2.96 10.86 -10.95
C GLN A 227 -2.86 11.89 -9.83
N ILE A 228 -1.77 12.65 -9.78
CA ILE A 228 -1.61 13.72 -8.77
C ILE A 228 -2.63 14.83 -9.00
N PHE A 229 -2.83 15.24 -10.25
CA PHE A 229 -3.83 16.25 -10.59
C PHE A 229 -5.24 15.80 -10.20
N LEU A 230 -5.59 14.54 -10.49
CA LEU A 230 -6.85 13.93 -10.09
C LEU A 230 -6.99 13.88 -8.57
N ALA A 231 -5.98 13.38 -7.85
CA ALA A 231 -5.96 13.33 -6.40
C ALA A 231 -6.11 14.71 -5.76
N THR A 232 -5.45 15.73 -6.32
CA THR A 232 -5.63 17.12 -5.86
C THR A 232 -7.04 17.63 -6.08
N ILE A 233 -7.62 17.39 -7.27
CA ILE A 233 -9.00 17.81 -7.55
C ILE A 233 -9.97 17.12 -6.59
N MET A 234 -9.88 15.80 -6.44
CA MET A 234 -10.74 15.03 -5.55
C MET A 234 -10.61 15.50 -4.10
N SER A 235 -9.39 15.70 -3.63
CA SER A 235 -9.10 16.26 -2.31
C SER A 235 -9.77 17.62 -2.11
N VAL A 236 -9.63 18.56 -3.05
CA VAL A 236 -10.22 19.90 -2.97
C VAL A 236 -11.74 19.85 -2.99
N ILE A 237 -12.35 19.03 -3.86
CA ILE A 237 -13.81 18.87 -3.93
C ILE A 237 -14.36 18.35 -2.59
N VAL A 238 -13.74 17.30 -2.03
CA VAL A 238 -14.16 16.75 -0.74
C VAL A 238 -13.95 17.76 0.39
N MET A 239 -12.85 18.52 0.37
CA MET A 239 -12.62 19.59 1.34
C MET A 239 -13.73 20.65 1.28
N ILE A 240 -14.08 21.12 0.08
CA ILE A 240 -15.16 22.11 -0.08
C ILE A 240 -16.48 21.55 0.44
N GLY A 241 -16.83 20.31 0.08
CA GLY A 241 -18.04 19.65 0.57
C GLY A 241 -18.06 19.54 2.10
N ALA A 242 -16.96 19.09 2.71
CA ALA A 242 -16.83 18.96 4.16
C ALA A 242 -16.95 20.33 4.85
N PHE A 243 -16.34 21.37 4.29
CA PHE A 243 -16.44 22.74 4.80
C PHE A 243 -17.87 23.27 4.78
N LEU A 244 -18.58 23.07 3.67
CA LEU A 244 -19.97 23.55 3.52
C LEU A 244 -20.95 22.85 4.47
N ILE A 245 -20.72 21.57 4.77
CA ILE A 245 -21.54 20.80 5.71
C ILE A 245 -21.18 21.13 7.18
N GLY A 246 -20.14 21.94 7.41
CA GLY A 246 -19.65 22.27 8.75
C GLY A 246 -18.95 21.10 9.43
N VAL A 247 -18.47 20.12 8.64
CA VAL A 247 -17.71 19.00 9.17
C VAL A 247 -16.38 19.55 9.69
N PRO A 248 -16.05 19.31 10.96
CA PRO A 248 -14.75 19.69 11.46
C PRO A 248 -13.65 18.93 10.69
N TYR A 249 -12.42 19.45 10.69
CA TYR A 249 -11.25 18.72 10.16
C TYR A 249 -11.17 18.60 8.63
N VAL A 250 -11.74 19.58 7.91
CA VAL A 250 -11.71 19.67 6.44
C VAL A 250 -10.32 19.41 5.83
N ALA A 251 -9.27 20.05 6.35
CA ALA A 251 -7.90 19.89 5.85
C ALA A 251 -7.35 18.47 6.04
N LEU A 252 -7.68 17.83 7.17
CA LEU A 252 -7.30 16.44 7.46
C LEU A 252 -7.99 15.48 6.50
N ILE A 253 -9.30 15.67 6.28
CA ILE A 253 -10.09 14.86 5.36
C ILE A 253 -9.54 14.97 3.94
N GLY A 254 -9.27 16.19 3.48
CA GLY A 254 -8.69 16.42 2.16
C GLY A 254 -7.38 15.69 1.95
N LEU A 255 -6.49 15.71 2.94
CA LEU A 255 -5.20 15.04 2.86
C LEU A 255 -5.34 13.51 2.83
N ILE A 256 -6.21 12.96 3.69
CA ILE A 256 -6.51 11.52 3.69
C ILE A 256 -7.03 11.11 2.31
N VAL A 257 -8.00 11.85 1.77
CA VAL A 257 -8.53 11.62 0.42
C VAL A 257 -7.42 11.69 -0.63
N PHE A 258 -6.54 12.71 -0.57
CA PHE A 258 -5.43 12.85 -1.50
C PHE A 258 -4.53 11.61 -1.51
N PHE A 259 -4.12 11.09 -0.35
CA PHE A 259 -3.26 9.90 -0.26
C PHE A 259 -4.03 8.61 -0.60
N PHE A 260 -5.28 8.48 -0.17
CA PHE A 260 -6.11 7.30 -0.43
C PHE A 260 -6.48 7.18 -1.91
N GLU A 261 -6.49 8.28 -2.67
CA GLU A 261 -6.68 8.25 -4.12
C GLU A 261 -5.58 7.44 -4.84
N PHE A 262 -4.39 7.31 -4.24
CA PHE A 262 -3.32 6.45 -4.78
C PHE A 262 -3.49 4.97 -4.43
N ILE A 263 -4.42 4.64 -3.52
CA ILE A 263 -4.69 3.27 -3.05
C ILE A 263 -6.13 2.87 -3.47
N PRO A 264 -6.36 2.59 -4.77
CA PRO A 264 -7.70 2.30 -5.31
C PRO A 264 -8.36 1.02 -4.75
N GLN A 265 -7.66 0.24 -3.93
CA GLN A 265 -8.09 -1.07 -3.45
C GLN A 265 -8.77 -1.05 -2.08
N ILE A 266 -8.68 0.05 -1.31
CA ILE A 266 -9.18 0.07 0.08
C ILE A 266 -10.71 -0.19 0.11
N GLY A 267 -11.47 0.40 -0.81
CA GLY A 267 -12.91 0.18 -0.92
C GLY A 267 -13.28 -1.28 -1.24
N ALA A 268 -12.48 -1.94 -2.10
CA ALA A 268 -12.67 -3.35 -2.43
C ALA A 268 -12.33 -4.27 -1.25
N TYR A 269 -11.27 -3.97 -0.50
CA TYR A 269 -10.90 -4.74 0.68
C TYR A 269 -11.91 -4.59 1.83
N ILE A 270 -12.40 -3.37 2.09
CA ILE A 270 -13.41 -3.14 3.12
C ILE A 270 -14.73 -3.80 2.72
N SER A 271 -15.16 -3.65 1.47
CA SER A 271 -16.40 -4.28 0.97
C SER A 271 -16.30 -5.81 0.95
N GLY A 272 -15.13 -6.35 0.57
CA GLY A 272 -14.85 -7.79 0.62
C GLY A 272 -14.87 -8.32 2.05
N ALA A 273 -14.19 -7.65 2.99
CA ALA A 273 -14.17 -8.03 4.40
C ALA A 273 -15.56 -8.00 5.04
N LEU A 274 -16.37 -6.97 4.73
CA LEU A 274 -17.76 -6.88 5.16
C LEU A 274 -18.66 -7.93 4.51
N GLY A 275 -18.37 -8.34 3.26
CA GLY A 275 -19.12 -9.41 2.59
C GLY A 275 -18.84 -10.81 3.14
N PHE A 276 -17.73 -10.99 3.85
CA PHE A 276 -17.40 -12.24 4.56
C PHE A 276 -17.90 -12.28 6.02
N LEU A 277 -18.28 -11.13 6.58
CA LEU A 277 -18.77 -10.96 7.95
C LEU A 277 -20.30 -11.03 7.99
#